data_AF-A0A926H3Z3-F1
#
_entry.id   AF-A0A926H3Z3-F1
#
_cell.length_a   1.000
_cell.length_b   1.000
_cell.length_c   1.000
_cell.angle_alpha   90.00
_cell.angle_beta   90.00
_cell.angle_gamma   90.00
#
_symmetry.space_group_name_H-M   'P 1'
#
loop_
_entity.id
_entity.type
_entity.pdbx_description
1 polymer ?
#
loop_
_entity_poly.entity_id
_entity_poly.type
_entity_poly.pdbx_seq_one_letter_code
_entity_poly.pdbx_strand_id
1 'polypeptide(L)'
;MKPDDLLTVSLSPPSAVLLVFTPSAWADRGQQASLTALTDRLQAQFGGLLRILRINEAMNPDVVRSFAITQTPAFVLVRQGTELWRQVGLSDEIPFALSIQRLLTA
;
A
#
# COMPACT_ATOMS: atom_id res chain seq x y z
N MET A 1 -35.14 -5.42 30.04
CA MET A 1 -34.48 -5.81 28.78
C MET A 1 -34.44 -4.57 27.90
N LYS A 2 -33.28 -3.93 27.72
CA LYS A 2 -33.10 -2.81 26.80
C LYS A 2 -32.31 -3.32 25.58
N PRO A 3 -32.86 -3.27 24.36
CA PRO A 3 -32.17 -3.72 23.15
C PRO A 3 -31.28 -2.61 22.55
N ASP A 4 -30.58 -1.84 23.39
CA ASP A 4 -29.75 -0.68 23.01
C ASP A 4 -28.25 -0.95 23.12
N ASP A 5 -27.85 -2.21 23.24
CA ASP A 5 -26.45 -2.64 23.13
C ASP A 5 -26.14 -3.11 21.70
N LEU A 6 -26.67 -2.37 20.70
CA LEU A 6 -26.17 -2.48 19.34
C LEU A 6 -24.79 -1.84 19.33
N LEU A 7 -23.80 -2.68 19.64
CA LEU A 7 -22.40 -2.53 19.32
C LEU A 7 -22.26 -1.59 18.13
N THR A 8 -21.99 -0.31 18.42
CA THR A 8 -21.43 0.58 17.42
C THR A 8 -20.05 0.02 17.16
N VAL A 9 -19.98 -0.95 16.26
CA VAL A 9 -18.75 -1.28 15.57
C VAL A 9 -18.42 0.03 14.88
N SER A 10 -17.60 0.86 15.53
CA SER A 10 -16.79 1.85 14.83
C SER A 10 -15.99 1.03 13.84
N LEU A 11 -16.57 0.85 12.65
CA LEU A 11 -15.85 0.50 11.45
C LEU A 11 -14.93 1.71 11.26
N SER A 12 -13.79 1.71 11.95
CA SER A 12 -12.75 2.70 11.76
C SER A 12 -12.62 2.88 10.25
N PRO A 13 -12.65 4.13 9.77
CA PRO A 13 -12.72 4.41 8.35
C PRO A 13 -11.65 3.59 7.62
N PRO A 14 -11.96 3.16 6.39
CA PRO A 14 -11.21 2.18 5.63
C PRO A 14 -9.72 2.49 5.69
N SER A 15 -8.96 1.69 6.43
CA SER A 15 -7.51 1.79 6.45
C SER A 15 -7.06 1.71 4.99
N ALA A 16 -6.46 2.78 4.47
CA ALA A 16 -6.00 2.75 3.08
C ALA A 16 -4.91 1.69 2.97
N VAL A 17 -4.95 0.90 1.91
CA VAL A 17 -4.02 -0.19 1.70
C VAL A 17 -3.04 0.21 0.60
N LEU A 18 -1.76 0.30 0.93
CA LEU A 18 -0.70 0.45 -0.04
C LEU A 18 -0.24 -0.94 -0.48
N LEU A 19 -0.65 -1.35 -1.68
CA LEU A 19 -0.18 -2.55 -2.33
C LEU A 19 1.19 -2.27 -2.96
N VAL A 20 2.17 -3.09 -2.61
CA VAL A 20 3.55 -2.97 -3.08
C VAL A 20 3.88 -4.22 -3.88
N PHE A 21 3.82 -4.11 -5.20
CA PHE A 21 4.17 -5.16 -6.13
C PHE A 21 5.69 -5.24 -6.26
N THR A 22 6.27 -6.35 -5.83
CA THR A 22 7.72 -6.57 -5.88
C THR A 22 8.07 -7.52 -7.02
N PRO A 23 9.21 -7.31 -7.69
CA PRO A 23 9.69 -8.24 -8.71
C PRO A 23 9.91 -9.62 -8.08
N SER A 24 9.73 -10.66 -8.91
CA SER A 24 10.01 -12.05 -8.56
C SER A 24 11.49 -12.27 -8.24
N ALA A 25 12.38 -11.59 -8.95
CA ALA A 25 13.81 -11.53 -8.70
C ALA A 25 14.30 -10.08 -8.68
N TRP A 26 15.01 -9.70 -7.62
CA TRP A 26 15.58 -8.37 -7.48
C TRP A 26 16.86 -8.28 -8.31
N ALA A 27 16.96 -7.27 -9.18
CA ALA A 27 18.16 -7.03 -9.97
C ALA A 27 19.34 -6.60 -9.08
N ASP A 28 19.05 -5.87 -8.00
CA ASP A 28 20.04 -5.38 -7.05
C ASP A 28 19.55 -5.50 -5.60
N ARG A 29 20.44 -5.91 -4.69
CA ARG A 29 20.09 -6.04 -3.25
C ARG A 29 19.88 -4.70 -2.57
N GLY A 30 20.55 -3.65 -3.03
CA GLY A 30 20.33 -2.28 -2.56
C GLY A 30 18.91 -1.82 -2.86
N GLN A 31 18.39 -2.15 -4.05
CA GLN A 31 17.00 -1.87 -4.41
C GLN A 31 16.02 -2.51 -3.42
N GLN A 32 16.29 -3.75 -2.98
CA GLN A 32 15.47 -4.48 -1.99
C GLN A 32 15.47 -3.81 -0.62
N ALA A 33 16.65 -3.41 -0.17
CA ALA A 33 16.82 -2.70 1.08
C ALA A 33 16.12 -1.34 1.04
N SER A 34 16.28 -0.57 -0.03
CA SER A 34 15.63 0.73 -0.22
C SER A 34 14.11 0.64 -0.22
N LEU A 35 13.52 -0.33 -0.92
CA LEU A 35 12.07 -0.55 -0.86
C LEU A 35 11.60 -0.86 0.56
N THR A 36 12.30 -1.78 1.22
CA THR A 36 11.90 -2.23 2.57
C THR A 36 11.99 -1.07 3.56
N ALA A 37 13.05 -0.27 3.51
CA ALA A 37 13.21 0.93 4.34
C ALA A 37 12.14 1.99 4.05
N LEU A 38 11.80 2.22 2.77
CA LEU A 38 10.74 3.15 2.38
C LEU A 38 9.37 2.68 2.92
N THR A 39 9.04 1.40 2.77
CA THR A 39 7.78 0.86 3.31
C THR A 39 7.73 0.93 4.83
N ASP A 40 8.83 0.62 5.52
CA ASP A 40 8.89 0.67 6.98
C ASP A 40 8.66 2.11 7.50
N ARG A 41 9.32 3.09 6.88
CA ARG A 41 9.14 4.51 7.22
C ARG A 41 7.72 5.00 6.98
N LEU A 42 7.10 4.61 5.86
CA LEU A 42 5.71 4.98 5.59
C LEU A 42 4.75 4.34 6.60
N GLN A 43 4.96 3.07 6.94
CA GLN A 43 4.14 2.40 7.94
C GLN A 43 4.28 3.05 9.32
N ALA A 44 5.50 3.48 9.68
CA ALA A 44 5.75 4.23 10.90
C ALA A 44 5.11 5.62 10.87
N GLN A 45 5.18 6.33 9.73
CA GLN A 45 4.65 7.68 9.57
C GLN A 45 3.11 7.72 9.56
N PHE A 46 2.47 6.77 8.88
CA PHE A 46 1.02 6.72 8.68
C PHE A 46 0.33 5.69 9.59
N GLY A 47 1.01 5.23 10.64
CA GLY A 47 0.58 4.14 11.52
C GLY A 47 -0.89 4.19 11.92
N GLY A 48 -1.65 3.15 11.56
CA GLY A 48 -3.10 3.03 11.82
C GLY A 48 -3.99 3.55 10.70
N LEU A 49 -3.50 4.48 9.86
CA LEU A 49 -4.24 5.03 8.70
C LEU A 49 -3.89 4.32 7.40
N LEU A 50 -2.66 3.80 7.30
CA LEU A 50 -2.15 3.08 6.13
C LEU A 50 -1.72 1.66 6.50
N ARG A 51 -2.22 0.67 5.75
CA ARG A 51 -1.75 -0.71 5.79
C ARG A 51 -0.91 -0.99 4.56
N ILE A 52 0.34 -1.44 4.74
CA ILE A 52 1.20 -1.79 3.62
C ILE A 52 1.13 -3.31 3.39
N LEU A 53 0.85 -3.73 2.16
CA LEU A 53 0.81 -5.13 1.76
C LEU A 53 1.77 -5.37 0.60
N ARG A 54 2.74 -6.26 0.78
CA ARG A 54 3.70 -6.62 -0.25
C ARG A 54 3.20 -7.82 -1.05
N ILE A 55 3.08 -7.66 -2.36
CA ILE A 55 2.65 -8.68 -3.30
C ILE A 55 3.86 -9.08 -4.13
N ASN A 56 4.35 -10.29 -3.90
CA ASN A 56 5.40 -10.86 -4.73
C ASN A 56 4.78 -11.41 -6.02
N GLU A 57 5.27 -10.96 -7.17
CA GLU A 57 4.86 -11.42 -8.49
C GLU A 57 4.95 -12.94 -8.67
N ALA A 58 6.01 -13.58 -8.14
CA ALA A 58 6.18 -15.03 -8.24
C ALA A 58 5.12 -15.80 -7.43
N MET A 59 4.68 -15.25 -6.29
CA MET A 59 3.71 -15.90 -5.41
C MET A 59 2.27 -15.59 -5.83
N ASN A 60 2.01 -14.43 -6.43
CA ASN A 60 0.65 -13.97 -6.76
C ASN A 60 0.58 -13.34 -8.17
N PRO A 61 0.94 -14.07 -9.25
CA PRO A 61 0.98 -13.51 -10.60
C PRO A 61 -0.40 -13.06 -11.09
N ASP A 62 -1.46 -13.71 -10.62
CA ASP A 62 -2.85 -13.36 -10.97
C ASP A 62 -3.24 -11.96 -10.47
N VAL A 63 -2.79 -11.60 -9.27
CA VAL A 63 -3.03 -10.27 -8.69
C VAL A 63 -2.25 -9.20 -9.45
N VAL A 64 -0.99 -9.48 -9.81
CA VAL A 64 -0.15 -8.55 -10.61
C VAL A 64 -0.81 -8.26 -11.97
N ARG A 65 -1.32 -9.30 -12.63
CA ARG A 65 -2.05 -9.17 -13.90
C ARG A 65 -3.37 -8.43 -13.76
N SER A 66 -4.12 -8.71 -12.69
CA SER A 66 -5.42 -8.06 -12.42
C SER A 66 -5.27 -6.55 -12.21
N PHE A 67 -4.16 -6.11 -11.61
CA PHE A 67 -3.83 -4.69 -11.44
C PHE A 67 -3.13 -4.08 -12.67
N ALA A 68 -3.00 -4.83 -13.77
CA ALA A 68 -2.29 -4.45 -14.99
C ALA A 68 -0.88 -3.91 -14.71
N ILE A 69 -0.17 -4.52 -13.76
CA ILE A 69 1.20 -4.13 -13.41
C ILE A 69 2.13 -4.73 -14.45
N THR A 70 2.70 -3.86 -15.30
CA THR A 70 3.64 -4.24 -16.36
C THR A 70 5.11 -4.08 -15.95
N GLN A 71 5.36 -3.32 -14.88
CA GLN A 71 6.70 -3.03 -14.38
C GLN A 71 6.70 -3.12 -12.86
N THR A 72 7.73 -3.78 -12.33
CA THR A 72 7.96 -3.91 -10.89
C THR A 72 9.33 -3.31 -10.53
N PRO A 73 9.48 -2.71 -9.32
CA PRO A 73 8.47 -2.56 -8.28
C PRO A 73 7.40 -1.52 -8.62
N ALA A 74 6.17 -1.72 -8.16
CA ALA A 74 5.07 -0.78 -8.31
C ALA A 74 4.27 -0.63 -7.01
N PHE A 75 3.67 0.54 -6.82
CA PHE A 75 2.94 0.92 -5.62
C PHE A 75 1.53 1.36 -6.02
N VAL A 76 0.53 0.80 -5.38
CA VAL A 76 -0.88 1.11 -5.65
C VAL A 76 -1.58 1.38 -4.33
N LEU A 77 -2.09 2.60 -4.16
CA LEU A 77 -2.88 2.97 -2.99
C LEU A 77 -4.36 2.68 -3.27
N VAL A 78 -4.96 1.87 -2.41
CA VAL A 78 -6.36 1.46 -2.51
C VAL A 78 -7.10 1.86 -1.25
N ARG A 79 -8.27 2.51 -1.39
CA ARG A 79 -9.16 2.85 -0.26
C ARG A 79 -10.58 2.40 -0.62
N GLN A 80 -11.22 1.60 0.24
CA GLN A 80 -12.55 1.00 -0.02
C GLN A 80 -12.65 0.26 -1.36
N GLY A 81 -11.58 -0.43 -1.77
CA GLY A 81 -11.55 -1.14 -3.05
C GLY A 81 -11.38 -0.26 -4.29
N THR A 82 -11.21 1.06 -4.12
CA THR A 82 -10.91 1.98 -5.23
C THR A 82 -9.43 2.31 -5.27
N GLU A 83 -8.80 2.17 -6.44
CA GLU A 83 -7.44 2.65 -6.70
C GLU A 83 -7.43 4.19 -6.68
N LEU A 84 -6.80 4.77 -5.67
CA LEU A 84 -6.65 6.22 -5.54
C LEU A 84 -5.38 6.73 -6.22
N TRP A 85 -4.34 5.90 -6.27
CA TRP A 85 -3.05 6.31 -6.78
C TRP A 85 -2.17 5.12 -7.15
N ARG A 86 -1.27 5.36 -8.09
CA ARG A 86 -0.37 4.38 -8.68
C ARG A 86 0.97 5.04 -8.97
N GLN A 87 2.04 4.39 -8.55
CA GLN A 87 3.41 4.73 -8.92
C GLN A 87 4.13 3.50 -9.40
N VAL A 88 4.74 3.61 -10.56
CA VAL A 88 5.59 2.57 -11.13
C VAL A 88 7.05 2.94 -10.88
N GLY A 89 7.86 1.96 -10.50
CA GLY A 89 9.27 2.13 -10.16
C GLY A 89 9.49 2.60 -8.71
N LEU A 90 10.75 2.53 -8.27
CA LEU A 90 11.16 3.20 -7.03
C LEU A 90 11.22 4.71 -7.26
N SER A 91 10.57 5.45 -6.37
CA SER A 91 10.64 6.90 -6.31
C SER A 91 11.26 7.33 -4.98
N ASP A 92 11.64 8.60 -4.89
CA ASP A 92 12.15 9.19 -3.65
C ASP A 92 11.04 9.23 -2.57
N GLU A 93 11.43 9.09 -1.31
CA GLU A 93 10.50 8.97 -0.18
C GLU A 93 9.65 10.22 0.01
N ILE A 94 10.22 11.41 -0.15
CA ILE A 94 9.52 12.68 0.12
C ILE A 94 8.34 12.91 -0.84
N PRO A 95 8.50 12.86 -2.17
CA PRO A 95 7.36 13.00 -3.08
C PRO A 95 6.34 11.86 -2.94
N PHE A 96 6.80 10.67 -2.51
CA PHE A 96 5.95 9.52 -2.28
C PHE A 96 5.04 9.70 -1.06
N ALA A 97 5.61 10.05 0.09
CA ALA A 97 4.86 10.27 1.33
C ALA A 97 3.86 11.42 1.20
N LEU A 98 4.25 12.50 0.52
CA LEU A 98 3.36 13.65 0.32
C LEU A 98 2.15 13.30 -0.55
N SER A 99 2.35 12.48 -1.58
CA SER A 99 1.26 11.99 -2.44
C SER A 99 0.27 11.14 -1.65
N ILE A 100 0.77 10.20 -0.84
CA ILE A 100 -0.08 9.36 0.03
C ILE A 100 -0.82 10.22 1.04
N GLN A 101 -0.13 11.12 1.74
CA GLN A 101 -0.73 12.00 2.75
C GLN A 101 -1.91 12.76 2.17
N ARG A 102 -1.77 13.36 0.98
CA ARG A 102 -2.85 14.12 0.33
C ARG A 102 -4.10 13.26 0.08
N LEU A 103 -3.92 11.99 -0.26
CA LEU A 103 -5.02 11.05 -0.56
C LEU A 103 -5.68 10.50 0.70
N LEU A 104 -4.94 10.42 1.81
CA LEU A 104 -5.49 10.05 3.11
C LEU A 104 -6.29 11.20 3.74
N THR A 105 -5.92 12.44 3.44
CA THR A 105 -6.61 13.65 3.93
C THR A 105 -7.73 14.16 3.01
N ALA A 106 -7.89 13.57 1.82
CA ALA A 106 -8.96 13.87 0.88
C ALA A 106 -10.24 13.09 1.22
#